data_AF-A0A537FG23-F1
#
_entry.id   AF-A0A537FG23-F1
#
_cell.length_a   1.000
_cell.length_b   1.000
_cell.length_c   1.000
_cell.angle_alpha   90.00
_cell.angle_beta   90.00
_cell.angle_gamma   90.00
#
_symmetry.space_group_name_H-M   'P 1'
#
loop_
_entity.id
_entity.type
_entity.pdbx_description
1 polymer ?
#
loop_
_entity_poly.entity_id
_entity_poly.type
_entity_poly.pdbx_seq_one_letter_code
_entity_poly.pdbx_strand_id
1 'polypeptide(L)'
;MNSLSRLSSSGTNFFLGLGDYSYSSSTTGDVWCGQFKAQYNNVEIGPGNHDTGEVTDTSGTRSYERYVAGCSYTLGSQLTCGPVTGQCYGKEYYFDYPSTSPVARFIMISPRVFNVTGVCKTTCNAVVGSLCNDTNGCWPYNTKDLHWNWTAKAIDSARTAGIRWVIVGMHKVCISAGAESCNIGTNLFNMLVSKKVDLILQGHDHTYERSKQLGFNSACTAFTTNSSYVVYNSNCVVDDGSRGFYTAGAGTVVVIGGTFGSGYSIVNDPTVHPQNAAEAPYFVSLMGTNTPGNGHGFLVYSVSASRIDIQSNFAGTYQDSFSIVSSTAPLSASFTYTPASPSVGSQVTFTATASGGTQPYSFNWAFGDGSTGTGATTMHAYSTAGSFTVVLTVKDSGSPQQTVTSQKSITVTSPPPPLSASFAFSPTSPQVGQAVSFTASASGGTQPYTYGWAFGDGTTGTGSTTSHAYATAGSNTVVLTVKDGGSPQQTATSQQTVTVTSPPPPPLSASFTFSPSSPQTNQQI
;
A
#
# COMPACT_ATOMS: atom_id res chain seq x y z
N MET A 1 -12.66 -24.72 32.68
CA MET A 1 -12.59 -25.43 31.38
C MET A 1 -11.14 -25.77 31.10
N ASN A 2 -10.83 -26.99 30.68
CA ASN A 2 -9.48 -27.35 30.21
C ASN A 2 -9.23 -26.78 28.81
N SER A 3 -7.97 -26.76 28.35
CA SER A 3 -7.58 -26.15 27.07
C SER A 3 -8.31 -26.76 25.87
N LEU A 4 -8.55 -28.08 25.87
CA LEU A 4 -9.25 -28.77 24.79
C LEU A 4 -10.72 -28.33 24.67
N SER A 5 -11.41 -28.14 25.81
CA SER A 5 -12.78 -27.60 25.83
C SER A 5 -12.82 -26.14 25.38
N ARG A 6 -11.78 -25.34 25.64
CA ARG A 6 -11.69 -23.96 25.12
C ARG A 6 -11.46 -23.97 23.61
N LEU A 7 -10.60 -24.87 23.13
CA LEU A 7 -10.31 -25.05 21.70
C LEU A 7 -11.57 -25.45 20.92
N SER A 8 -12.36 -26.40 21.42
CA SER A 8 -13.61 -26.81 20.76
C SER A 8 -14.63 -25.67 20.61
N SER A 9 -14.62 -24.71 21.53
CA SER A 9 -15.48 -23.51 21.48
C SER A 9 -14.86 -22.31 20.75
N SER A 10 -13.61 -22.40 20.28
CA SER A 10 -12.85 -21.23 19.82
C SER A 10 -13.19 -20.75 18.40
N GLY A 11 -13.83 -21.60 17.59
CA GLY A 11 -14.10 -21.31 16.18
C GLY A 11 -12.86 -21.31 15.26
N THR A 12 -11.70 -21.78 15.74
CA THR A 12 -10.48 -21.87 14.92
C THR A 12 -10.65 -22.86 13.76
N ASN A 13 -10.03 -22.56 12.62
CA ASN A 13 -10.10 -23.44 11.44
C ASN A 13 -9.33 -24.76 11.64
N PHE A 14 -8.17 -24.69 12.31
CA PHE A 14 -7.35 -25.82 12.70
C PHE A 14 -6.48 -25.49 13.91
N PHE A 15 -5.89 -26.52 14.53
CA PHE A 15 -4.94 -26.41 15.62
C PHE A 15 -3.57 -26.92 15.16
N LEU A 16 -2.51 -26.18 15.47
CA LEU A 16 -1.12 -26.63 15.27
C LEU A 16 -0.58 -27.19 16.58
N GLY A 17 -0.44 -28.51 16.66
CA GLY A 17 0.21 -29.18 17.78
C GLY A 17 1.72 -29.23 17.57
N LEU A 18 2.50 -28.63 18.47
CA LEU A 18 3.97 -28.54 18.37
C LEU A 18 4.69 -29.58 19.22
N GLY A 19 4.18 -30.80 19.28
CA GLY A 19 4.79 -31.91 20.04
C GLY A 19 4.43 -31.96 21.52
N ASP A 20 4.87 -33.06 22.14
CA ASP A 20 4.60 -33.49 23.51
C ASP A 20 3.11 -33.62 23.84
N TYR A 21 2.46 -34.55 23.14
CA TYR A 21 1.01 -34.73 23.20
C TYR A 21 0.55 -35.48 24.44
N SER A 22 1.10 -36.68 24.66
CA SER A 22 0.82 -37.48 25.85
C SER A 22 2.06 -37.56 26.72
N TYR A 23 1.96 -37.08 27.96
CA TYR A 23 2.97 -37.35 28.98
C TYR A 23 2.77 -38.70 29.66
N SER A 24 1.65 -39.38 29.40
CA SER A 24 1.32 -40.68 29.98
C SER A 24 2.14 -41.81 29.38
N SER A 25 2.66 -42.69 30.24
CA SER A 25 3.33 -43.93 29.84
C SER A 25 2.39 -45.01 29.31
N SER A 26 1.08 -44.82 29.44
CA SER A 26 0.05 -45.80 29.06
C SER A 26 -0.83 -45.38 27.89
N THR A 27 -0.74 -44.13 27.44
CA THR A 27 -1.58 -43.60 26.36
C THR A 27 -0.79 -43.55 25.06
N THR A 28 -1.23 -44.30 24.06
CA THR A 28 -0.60 -44.36 22.73
C THR A 28 -1.08 -43.22 21.85
N GLY A 29 -0.32 -42.88 20.81
CA GLY A 29 -0.64 -41.73 19.95
C GLY A 29 -2.00 -41.79 19.26
N ASP A 30 -2.41 -42.97 18.82
CA ASP A 30 -3.74 -43.24 18.25
C ASP A 30 -4.87 -43.05 19.28
N VAL A 31 -4.67 -43.45 20.54
CA VAL A 31 -5.64 -43.24 21.61
C VAL A 31 -5.74 -41.75 21.95
N TRP A 32 -4.60 -41.07 22.09
CA TRP A 32 -4.58 -39.63 22.34
C TRP A 32 -5.29 -38.87 21.21
N CYS A 33 -4.99 -39.22 19.95
CA CYS A 33 -5.62 -38.61 18.79
C CYS A 33 -7.13 -38.85 18.75
N GLY A 34 -7.60 -40.06 19.07
CA GLY A 34 -9.02 -40.36 19.18
C GLY A 34 -9.72 -39.49 20.23
N GLN A 35 -9.10 -39.31 21.40
CA GLN A 35 -9.62 -38.46 22.48
C GLN A 35 -9.64 -36.97 22.09
N PHE A 36 -8.57 -36.49 21.48
CA PHE A 36 -8.47 -35.10 21.02
C PHE A 36 -9.51 -34.81 19.93
N LYS A 37 -9.58 -35.66 18.90
CA LYS A 37 -10.48 -35.50 17.75
C LYS A 37 -11.95 -35.69 18.10
N ALA A 38 -12.26 -36.36 19.21
CA ALA A 38 -13.62 -36.39 19.75
C ALA A 38 -14.14 -35.01 20.18
N GLN A 39 -13.24 -34.05 20.47
CA GLN A 39 -13.62 -32.66 20.82
C GLN A 39 -13.23 -31.65 19.73
N TYR A 40 -12.12 -31.88 19.02
CA TYR A 40 -11.65 -30.99 17.98
C TYR A 40 -10.91 -31.75 16.88
N ASN A 41 -11.53 -31.87 15.70
CA ASN A 41 -11.06 -32.76 14.66
C ASN A 41 -9.86 -32.22 13.86
N ASN A 42 -9.79 -30.90 13.63
CA ASN A 42 -8.87 -30.30 12.65
C ASN A 42 -7.51 -29.99 13.28
N VAL A 43 -6.64 -30.98 13.41
CA VAL A 43 -5.34 -30.83 14.07
C VAL A 43 -4.20 -31.24 13.16
N GLU A 44 -3.20 -30.37 13.04
CA GLU A 44 -1.96 -30.63 12.33
C GLU A 44 -0.80 -30.75 13.33
N ILE A 45 0.01 -31.80 13.19
CA ILE A 45 0.95 -32.21 14.24
C ILE A 45 2.42 -32.20 13.81
N GLY A 46 3.30 -31.89 14.75
CA GLY A 46 4.75 -32.14 14.70
C GLY A 46 5.22 -32.82 16.00
N PRO A 47 6.30 -33.60 15.99
CA PRO A 47 6.71 -34.40 17.13
C PRO A 47 7.54 -33.59 18.14
N GLY A 48 7.36 -33.91 19.42
CA GLY A 48 8.24 -33.48 20.52
C GLY A 48 9.10 -34.62 21.06
N ASN A 49 9.91 -34.35 22.08
CA ASN A 49 10.75 -35.39 22.69
C ASN A 49 9.93 -36.46 23.40
N HIS A 50 8.73 -36.13 23.91
CA HIS A 50 7.82 -37.10 24.54
C HIS A 50 6.99 -37.93 23.54
N ASP A 51 7.00 -37.59 22.26
CA ASP A 51 6.28 -38.36 21.23
C ASP A 51 7.21 -39.36 20.54
N THR A 52 8.49 -39.38 20.91
CA THR A 52 9.54 -40.14 20.23
C THR A 52 10.37 -40.96 21.21
N GLY A 53 11.30 -41.75 20.69
CA GLY A 53 12.20 -42.59 21.48
C GLY A 53 13.27 -41.82 22.30
N GLU A 54 13.18 -40.48 22.39
CA GLU A 54 14.09 -39.65 23.18
C GLU A 54 13.91 -39.88 24.70
N VAL A 55 12.71 -40.27 25.14
CA VAL A 55 12.40 -40.62 26.53
C VAL A 55 12.39 -42.14 26.69
N THR A 56 13.02 -42.68 27.74
CA THR A 56 13.35 -44.11 27.94
C THR A 56 12.16 -45.06 28.24
N ASP A 57 10.95 -44.71 27.83
CA ASP A 57 9.71 -45.47 28.10
C ASP A 57 9.30 -46.36 26.91
N THR A 58 8.41 -47.32 27.15
CA THR A 58 8.01 -48.38 26.23
C THR A 58 7.68 -47.86 24.83
N SER A 59 8.26 -48.50 23.80
CA SER A 59 8.16 -48.12 22.39
C SER A 59 6.73 -47.98 21.84
N GLY A 60 5.72 -48.44 22.57
CA GLY A 60 4.31 -48.38 22.18
C GLY A 60 3.62 -47.03 22.39
N THR A 61 4.01 -46.24 23.39
CA THR A 61 3.37 -44.95 23.74
C THR A 61 4.16 -43.73 23.28
N ARG A 62 5.42 -43.92 22.91
CA ARG A 62 6.37 -42.89 22.48
C ARG A 62 6.75 -43.03 21.00
N SER A 63 5.75 -43.25 20.15
CA SER A 63 5.90 -43.40 18.69
C SER A 63 5.10 -42.34 17.95
N TYR A 64 5.80 -41.36 17.35
CA TYR A 64 5.17 -40.31 16.57
C TYR A 64 4.40 -40.88 15.37
N GLU A 65 4.80 -42.04 14.83
CA GLU A 65 4.06 -42.70 13.74
C GLU A 65 2.64 -43.07 14.17
N ARG A 66 2.42 -43.43 15.45
CA ARG A 66 1.07 -43.68 15.99
C ARG A 66 0.26 -42.39 16.12
N TYR A 67 0.90 -41.28 16.47
CA TYR A 67 0.26 -39.97 16.45
C TYR A 67 -0.13 -39.57 15.03
N VAL A 68 0.77 -39.73 14.05
CA VAL A 68 0.49 -39.47 12.63
C VAL A 68 -0.64 -40.35 12.10
N ALA A 69 -0.67 -41.63 12.48
CA ALA A 69 -1.74 -42.55 12.09
C ALA A 69 -3.10 -42.17 12.69
N GLY A 70 -3.15 -41.69 13.94
CA GLY A 70 -4.40 -41.27 14.60
C GLY A 70 -4.85 -39.85 14.23
N CYS A 71 -3.90 -38.95 14.03
CA CYS A 71 -4.11 -37.54 13.71
C CYS A 71 -3.69 -37.23 12.26
N SER A 72 -4.15 -38.04 11.30
CA SER A 72 -3.90 -37.80 9.87
C SER A 72 -4.22 -36.37 9.48
N TYR A 73 -3.36 -35.79 8.63
CA TYR A 73 -3.49 -34.44 8.09
C TYR A 73 -4.92 -34.15 7.64
N THR A 74 -5.52 -33.09 8.19
CA THR A 74 -6.95 -32.83 8.01
C THR A 74 -7.28 -31.71 7.02
N LEU A 75 -6.29 -30.89 6.68
CA LEU A 75 -6.50 -29.81 5.73
C LEU A 75 -6.56 -30.33 4.29
N GLY A 76 -7.45 -29.76 3.48
CA GLY A 76 -7.47 -30.01 2.02
C GLY A 76 -6.33 -29.34 1.25
N SER A 77 -5.41 -28.66 1.95
CA SER A 77 -4.31 -27.93 1.33
C SER A 77 -3.19 -28.88 0.91
N GLN A 78 -2.55 -28.63 -0.23
CA GLN A 78 -1.48 -29.51 -0.72
C GLN A 78 -0.31 -29.56 0.27
N LEU A 79 0.02 -30.77 0.70
CA LEU A 79 1.16 -31.07 1.54
C LEU A 79 2.42 -31.20 0.68
N THR A 80 3.49 -30.50 1.03
CA THR A 80 4.82 -30.72 0.45
C THR A 80 5.76 -31.32 1.49
N CYS A 81 6.41 -32.41 1.10
CA CYS A 81 7.23 -33.20 2.00
C CYS A 81 8.64 -32.66 2.15
N GLY A 82 9.15 -32.81 3.36
CA GLY A 82 10.57 -32.86 3.66
C GLY A 82 11.30 -33.95 2.87
N PRO A 83 12.63 -33.97 2.99
CA PRO A 83 13.48 -34.99 2.40
C PRO A 83 13.45 -36.33 3.16
N VAL A 84 12.74 -36.41 4.30
CA VAL A 84 12.59 -37.66 5.07
C VAL A 84 11.85 -38.71 4.25
N THR A 85 12.46 -39.88 4.06
CA THR A 85 11.87 -40.99 3.30
C THR A 85 10.76 -41.68 4.11
N GLY A 86 9.58 -41.83 3.52
CA GLY A 86 8.42 -42.49 4.14
C GLY A 86 7.64 -41.60 5.12
N GLN A 87 6.31 -41.57 4.95
CA GLN A 87 5.33 -40.77 5.72
C GLN A 87 5.70 -39.29 5.88
N CYS A 88 5.25 -38.50 4.91
CA CYS A 88 5.50 -37.06 4.75
C CYS A 88 5.10 -36.18 5.95
N TYR A 89 3.90 -36.42 6.48
CA TYR A 89 3.28 -35.58 7.50
C TYR A 89 3.77 -35.95 8.91
N GLY A 90 3.92 -34.95 9.77
CA GLY A 90 4.34 -35.13 11.17
C GLY A 90 5.84 -35.30 11.40
N LYS A 91 6.69 -35.02 10.40
CA LYS A 91 8.16 -35.04 10.53
C LYS A 91 8.77 -33.73 10.07
N GLU A 92 8.63 -33.45 8.78
CA GLU A 92 9.10 -32.24 8.14
C GLU A 92 8.22 -32.03 6.90
N TYR A 93 7.43 -30.97 6.89
CA TYR A 93 6.47 -30.71 5.83
C TYR A 93 6.07 -29.25 5.81
N TYR A 94 5.54 -28.78 4.68
CA TYR A 94 4.84 -27.51 4.66
C TYR A 94 3.51 -27.61 3.93
N PHE A 95 2.63 -26.68 4.25
CA PHE A 95 1.38 -26.45 3.53
C PHE A 95 1.10 -24.95 3.44
N ASP A 96 0.39 -24.59 2.37
CA ASP A 96 -0.03 -23.23 2.09
C ASP A 96 -1.52 -23.08 2.44
N TYR A 97 -1.88 -22.05 3.20
CA TYR A 97 -3.23 -21.88 3.70
C TYR A 97 -3.76 -20.45 3.50
N PRO A 98 -5.03 -20.29 3.08
CA PRO A 98 -5.93 -21.33 2.55
C PRO A 98 -5.38 -21.99 1.27
N SER A 99 -5.92 -23.16 0.89
CA SER A 99 -5.45 -23.90 -0.30
C SER A 99 -5.57 -23.11 -1.61
N THR A 100 -6.54 -22.20 -1.66
CA THR A 100 -6.76 -21.28 -2.79
C THR A 100 -6.35 -19.88 -2.35
N SER A 101 -5.48 -19.23 -3.13
CA SER A 101 -4.92 -17.91 -2.81
C SER A 101 -4.28 -17.85 -1.42
N PRO A 102 -3.24 -18.66 -1.17
CA PRO A 102 -2.65 -18.79 0.16
C PRO A 102 -2.07 -17.47 0.67
N VAL A 103 -2.38 -17.14 1.92
CA VAL A 103 -1.81 -15.96 2.59
C VAL A 103 -0.62 -16.34 3.46
N ALA A 104 -0.53 -17.60 3.90
CA ALA A 104 0.55 -18.08 4.74
C ALA A 104 1.07 -19.44 4.29
N ARG A 105 2.38 -19.64 4.42
CA ARG A 105 3.02 -20.95 4.41
C ARG A 105 3.38 -21.33 5.83
N PHE A 106 2.91 -22.50 6.26
CA PHE A 106 3.29 -23.12 7.53
C PHE A 106 4.34 -24.19 7.24
N ILE A 107 5.57 -23.97 7.70
CA ILE A 107 6.71 -24.89 7.53
C ILE A 107 6.95 -25.57 8.88
N MET A 108 6.61 -26.84 8.97
CA MET A 108 6.75 -27.64 10.18
C MET A 108 8.07 -28.41 10.12
N ILE A 109 8.95 -28.17 11.09
CA ILE A 109 10.27 -28.78 11.16
C ILE A 109 10.50 -29.41 12.54
N SER A 110 11.40 -30.39 12.60
CA SER A 110 11.64 -31.17 13.82
C SER A 110 13.12 -31.23 14.21
N PRO A 111 13.77 -30.07 14.42
CA PRO A 111 15.18 -30.00 14.70
C PRO A 111 15.56 -30.71 15.98
N ARG A 112 16.48 -31.67 15.84
CA ARG A 112 17.08 -32.44 16.92
C ARG A 112 16.07 -33.23 17.75
N VAL A 113 14.96 -33.63 17.13
CA VAL A 113 14.00 -34.61 17.67
C VAL A 113 14.40 -36.01 17.18
N PHE A 114 14.38 -37.01 18.06
CA PHE A 114 14.82 -38.37 17.74
C PHE A 114 13.74 -39.13 16.94
N ASN A 115 14.16 -40.01 16.02
CA ASN A 115 13.27 -40.93 15.29
C ASN A 115 13.15 -42.27 16.06
N VAL A 116 11.98 -42.89 16.01
CA VAL A 116 11.45 -43.90 16.94
C VAL A 116 12.12 -45.28 16.83
N THR A 117 12.99 -45.52 15.84
CA THR A 117 13.75 -46.78 15.75
C THR A 117 15.02 -46.83 16.62
N GLY A 118 15.30 -45.79 17.42
CA GLY A 118 15.98 -45.94 18.71
C GLY A 118 17.40 -46.53 18.72
N VAL A 119 18.18 -46.38 17.64
CA VAL A 119 19.61 -46.72 17.69
C VAL A 119 20.40 -45.64 18.45
N CYS A 120 20.03 -44.36 18.32
CA CYS A 120 20.65 -43.25 19.04
C CYS A 120 19.91 -42.90 20.34
N LYS A 121 20.65 -42.80 21.46
CA LYS A 121 20.10 -42.50 22.81
C LYS A 121 20.83 -41.40 23.58
N THR A 122 21.90 -40.81 23.04
CA THR A 122 22.84 -39.99 23.85
C THR A 122 22.90 -38.52 23.46
N THR A 123 23.04 -38.16 22.18
CA THR A 123 22.97 -36.75 21.74
C THR A 123 22.67 -36.64 20.25
N CYS A 124 21.60 -35.93 19.88
CA CYS A 124 21.43 -35.46 18.50
C CYS A 124 22.30 -34.22 18.24
N ASN A 125 23.61 -34.41 18.37
CA ASN A 125 24.61 -33.39 18.15
C ASN A 125 25.78 -34.03 17.39
N ALA A 126 26.33 -33.33 16.41
CA ALA A 126 27.45 -33.83 15.62
C ALA A 126 28.74 -33.85 16.47
N VAL A 127 28.89 -34.88 17.32
CA VAL A 127 30.19 -35.24 17.90
C VAL A 127 30.53 -36.66 17.43
N VAL A 128 31.71 -36.78 16.84
CA VAL A 128 32.26 -37.98 16.21
C VAL A 128 32.18 -39.17 17.17
N GLY A 129 31.48 -40.25 16.78
CA GLY A 129 31.54 -41.51 17.54
C GLY A 129 30.41 -42.52 17.34
N SER A 130 29.22 -42.12 16.85
CA SER A 130 28.14 -42.98 16.31
C SER A 130 27.06 -42.05 15.72
N LEU A 131 26.90 -42.03 14.39
CA LEU A 131 26.16 -40.97 13.69
C LEU A 131 24.64 -41.09 13.88
N CYS A 132 24.01 -40.27 14.73
CA CYS A 132 22.57 -40.01 14.61
C CYS A 132 22.33 -39.25 13.30
N ASN A 133 21.53 -39.81 12.40
CA ASN A 133 21.11 -39.22 11.12
C ASN A 133 19.71 -39.74 10.75
N ASP A 134 19.20 -39.39 9.57
CA ASP A 134 17.87 -39.80 9.08
C ASP A 134 17.64 -41.32 9.18
N THR A 135 18.69 -42.11 9.02
CA THR A 135 18.68 -43.58 9.11
C THR A 135 18.85 -44.09 10.55
N ASN A 136 19.55 -43.34 11.40
CA ASN A 136 20.02 -43.77 12.73
C ASN A 136 19.34 -43.06 13.91
N GLY A 137 18.23 -42.35 13.68
CA GLY A 137 17.34 -41.98 14.79
C GLY A 137 17.31 -40.51 15.20
N CYS A 138 17.69 -39.54 14.35
CA CYS A 138 17.40 -38.11 14.61
C CYS A 138 17.46 -37.25 13.34
N TRP A 139 16.72 -36.14 13.31
CA TRP A 139 16.83 -35.10 12.28
C TRP A 139 17.72 -33.94 12.75
N PRO A 140 18.96 -33.81 12.26
CA PRO A 140 19.96 -32.93 12.88
C PRO A 140 19.85 -31.44 12.58
N TYR A 141 19.43 -31.05 11.36
CA TYR A 141 19.38 -29.64 10.90
C TYR A 141 20.72 -28.89 11.06
N ASN A 142 21.83 -29.60 10.85
CA ASN A 142 23.16 -29.01 10.78
C ASN A 142 23.28 -28.07 9.57
N THR A 143 24.15 -27.08 9.68
CA THR A 143 24.39 -26.11 8.62
C THR A 143 24.65 -26.79 7.28
N LYS A 144 23.81 -26.45 6.28
CA LYS A 144 23.88 -26.97 4.90
C LYS A 144 23.64 -28.47 4.75
N ASP A 145 23.10 -29.15 5.76
CA ASP A 145 22.61 -30.51 5.59
C ASP A 145 21.29 -30.55 4.80
N LEU A 146 20.75 -31.76 4.63
CA LEU A 146 19.55 -32.01 3.84
C LEU A 146 18.32 -31.26 4.38
N HIS A 147 18.08 -31.31 5.69
CA HIS A 147 16.95 -30.65 6.36
C HIS A 147 17.09 -29.13 6.39
N TRP A 148 18.30 -28.64 6.67
CA TRP A 148 18.62 -27.22 6.62
C TRP A 148 18.34 -26.64 5.23
N ASN A 149 18.85 -27.30 4.19
CA ASN A 149 18.69 -26.83 2.83
C ASN A 149 17.23 -26.91 2.39
N TRP A 150 16.49 -27.94 2.81
CA TRP A 150 15.06 -28.04 2.55
C TRP A 150 14.29 -26.90 3.22
N THR A 151 14.53 -26.65 4.51
CA THR A 151 13.88 -25.57 5.28
C THR A 151 14.16 -24.21 4.65
N ALA A 152 15.43 -23.94 4.33
CA ALA A 152 15.85 -22.73 3.65
C ALA A 152 15.12 -22.53 2.31
N LYS A 153 15.00 -23.59 1.50
CA LYS A 153 14.28 -23.56 0.21
C LYS A 153 12.76 -23.41 0.39
N ALA A 154 12.17 -24.01 1.42
CA ALA A 154 10.75 -23.88 1.71
C ALA A 154 10.39 -22.42 2.04
N ILE A 155 11.26 -21.72 2.78
CA ILE A 155 11.15 -20.28 3.06
C ILE A 155 11.31 -19.46 1.78
N ASP A 156 12.40 -19.67 1.02
CA ASP A 156 12.69 -18.90 -0.19
C ASP A 156 11.62 -19.09 -1.28
N SER A 157 11.11 -20.31 -1.42
CA SER A 157 10.05 -20.62 -2.39
C SER A 157 8.70 -20.02 -2.01
N ALA A 158 8.38 -19.86 -0.71
CA ALA A 158 7.18 -19.13 -0.31
C ALA A 158 7.26 -17.66 -0.75
N ARG A 159 8.42 -17.03 -0.55
CA ARG A 159 8.65 -15.65 -1.01
C ARG A 159 8.58 -15.55 -2.53
N THR A 160 9.18 -16.49 -3.24
CA THR A 160 9.14 -16.57 -4.70
C THR A 160 7.71 -16.75 -5.23
N ALA A 161 6.88 -17.53 -4.51
CA ALA A 161 5.47 -17.74 -4.84
C ALA A 161 4.56 -16.57 -4.43
N GLY A 162 5.10 -15.48 -3.87
CA GLY A 162 4.31 -14.33 -3.41
C GLY A 162 3.47 -14.60 -2.16
N ILE A 163 3.76 -15.68 -1.41
CA ILE A 163 3.05 -16.00 -0.16
C ILE A 163 3.50 -15.04 0.92
N ARG A 164 2.52 -14.35 1.51
CA ARG A 164 2.76 -13.18 2.36
C ARG A 164 3.46 -13.54 3.66
N TRP A 165 2.98 -14.55 4.36
CA TRP A 165 3.46 -14.94 5.68
C TRP A 165 4.23 -16.24 5.60
N VAL A 166 5.44 -16.25 6.13
CA VAL A 166 6.20 -17.48 6.35
C VAL A 166 6.25 -17.73 7.84
N ILE A 167 5.60 -18.82 8.26
CA ILE A 167 5.47 -19.24 9.64
C ILE A 167 6.21 -20.56 9.78
N VAL A 168 7.14 -20.66 10.72
CA VAL A 168 7.91 -21.88 10.96
C VAL A 168 7.55 -22.44 12.34
N GLY A 169 7.01 -23.65 12.38
CA GLY A 169 6.63 -24.33 13.62
C GLY A 169 7.58 -25.46 13.95
N MET A 170 7.94 -25.59 15.23
CA MET A 170 8.78 -26.68 15.75
C MET A 170 8.52 -26.92 17.24
N HIS A 171 8.99 -28.04 17.78
CA HIS A 171 8.85 -28.32 19.20
C HIS A 171 9.88 -27.55 20.05
N LYS A 172 11.17 -27.85 19.83
CA LYS A 172 12.29 -27.36 20.65
C LYS A 172 12.58 -25.87 20.45
N VAL A 173 13.15 -25.23 21.49
CA VAL A 173 13.43 -23.78 21.51
C VAL A 173 14.86 -23.44 21.11
N CYS A 174 15.13 -22.14 20.85
CA CYS A 174 16.50 -21.62 20.84
C CYS A 174 16.75 -20.55 21.90
N ILE A 175 15.81 -19.63 22.05
CA ILE A 175 15.81 -18.65 23.14
C ILE A 175 14.72 -19.05 24.12
N SER A 176 14.94 -18.85 25.41
CA SER A 176 13.91 -19.08 26.44
C SER A 176 14.24 -18.29 27.72
N ALA A 177 13.21 -17.73 28.34
CA ALA A 177 13.26 -17.18 29.69
C ALA A 177 12.74 -18.16 30.77
N GLY A 178 12.30 -19.36 30.38
CA GLY A 178 11.92 -20.46 31.25
C GLY A 178 13.12 -21.29 31.68
N ALA A 179 13.13 -22.57 31.28
CA ALA A 179 14.10 -23.56 31.73
C ALA A 179 14.99 -24.13 30.62
N GLU A 180 14.64 -23.90 29.35
CA GLU A 180 15.27 -24.59 28.22
C GLU A 180 16.43 -23.83 27.57
N SER A 181 17.45 -24.54 27.13
CA SER A 181 18.60 -23.95 26.39
C SER A 181 18.33 -23.92 24.87
N CYS A 182 19.28 -23.45 24.05
CA CYS A 182 19.12 -23.51 22.60
C CYS A 182 19.23 -24.94 22.04
N ASN A 183 18.17 -25.74 22.20
CA ASN A 183 18.21 -27.14 21.81
C ASN A 183 18.23 -27.31 20.29
N ILE A 184 17.59 -26.43 19.50
CA ILE A 184 17.60 -26.51 18.03
C ILE A 184 18.95 -26.16 17.39
N GLY A 185 19.85 -25.55 18.16
CA GLY A 185 21.14 -25.05 17.69
C GLY A 185 21.07 -23.65 17.08
N THR A 186 22.02 -22.79 17.46
CA THR A 186 22.02 -21.38 17.06
C THR A 186 22.22 -21.16 15.58
N ASN A 187 22.87 -22.08 14.87
CA ASN A 187 23.00 -21.93 13.43
C ASN A 187 21.62 -21.95 12.74
N LEU A 188 20.75 -22.89 13.12
CA LEU A 188 19.40 -22.98 12.52
C LEU A 188 18.61 -21.72 12.86
N PHE A 189 18.65 -21.30 14.13
CA PHE A 189 18.02 -20.06 14.55
C PHE A 189 18.51 -18.84 13.77
N ASN A 190 19.83 -18.70 13.62
CA ASN A 190 20.45 -17.65 12.80
C ASN A 190 19.95 -17.69 11.36
N MET A 191 19.80 -18.87 10.76
CA MET A 191 19.26 -19.01 9.40
C MET A 191 17.83 -18.50 9.30
N LEU A 192 16.95 -18.92 10.22
CA LEU A 192 15.55 -18.47 10.24
C LEU A 192 15.43 -16.94 10.40
N VAL A 193 16.20 -16.35 11.31
CA VAL A 193 16.22 -14.89 11.53
C VAL A 193 16.83 -14.16 10.32
N SER A 194 17.92 -14.68 9.75
CA SER A 194 18.54 -14.08 8.55
C SER A 194 17.60 -14.05 7.34
N LYS A 195 16.73 -15.06 7.22
CA LYS A 195 15.71 -15.15 6.18
C LYS A 195 14.44 -14.37 6.49
N LYS A 196 14.39 -13.70 7.65
CA LYS A 196 13.23 -12.90 8.09
C LYS A 196 11.94 -13.72 8.04
N VAL A 197 11.98 -14.92 8.63
CA VAL A 197 10.76 -15.68 8.93
C VAL A 197 9.86 -14.75 9.74
N ASP A 198 8.58 -14.60 9.37
CA ASP A 198 7.73 -13.61 10.03
C ASP A 198 7.45 -14.03 11.48
N LEU A 199 7.17 -15.32 11.67
CA LEU A 199 6.78 -15.89 12.96
C LEU A 199 7.39 -17.29 13.14
N ILE A 200 8.09 -17.50 14.25
CA ILE A 200 8.54 -18.81 14.72
C ILE A 200 7.62 -19.25 15.86
N LEU A 201 7.07 -20.45 15.76
CA LEU A 201 6.21 -21.07 16.77
C LEU A 201 6.96 -22.23 17.43
N GLN A 202 7.04 -22.22 18.75
CA GLN A 202 7.75 -23.21 19.56
C GLN A 202 6.92 -23.70 20.74
N GLY A 203 7.25 -24.89 21.24
CA GLY A 203 6.71 -25.47 22.47
C GLY A 203 7.86 -25.78 23.42
N HIS A 204 7.93 -27.03 23.90
CA HIS A 204 8.96 -27.61 24.76
C HIS A 204 9.08 -26.96 26.15
N ASP A 205 9.38 -25.67 26.23
CA ASP A 205 9.34 -24.95 27.50
C ASP A 205 7.89 -24.76 27.96
N HIS A 206 7.60 -25.12 29.20
CA HIS A 206 6.24 -25.09 29.75
C HIS A 206 5.91 -23.67 30.26
N THR A 207 5.98 -22.72 29.35
CA THR A 207 5.79 -21.29 29.56
C THR A 207 5.04 -20.68 28.36
N TYR A 208 4.56 -19.46 28.52
CA TYR A 208 4.26 -18.59 27.39
C TYR A 208 5.30 -17.49 27.30
N GLU A 209 5.91 -17.33 26.13
CA GLU A 209 6.94 -16.32 25.89
C GLU A 209 6.76 -15.69 24.52
N ARG A 210 6.67 -14.35 24.49
CA ARG A 210 6.67 -13.57 23.25
C ARG A 210 7.94 -12.76 23.16
N SER A 211 8.74 -13.03 22.13
CA SER A 211 9.96 -12.27 21.89
C SER A 211 9.67 -10.85 21.40
N LYS A 212 10.63 -9.95 21.56
CA LYS A 212 10.81 -8.75 20.74
C LYS A 212 11.01 -9.15 19.28
N GLN A 213 10.96 -8.21 18.33
CA GLN A 213 11.29 -8.55 16.96
C GLN A 213 12.80 -8.62 16.79
N LEU A 214 13.27 -9.76 16.29
CA LEU A 214 14.68 -10.11 16.20
C LEU A 214 15.16 -9.99 14.76
N GLY A 215 16.29 -9.33 14.52
CA GLY A 215 16.80 -9.14 13.17
C GLY A 215 18.29 -8.83 13.14
N PHE A 216 18.89 -9.05 11.96
CA PHE A 216 20.30 -8.77 11.75
C PHE A 216 20.53 -7.44 11.03
N ASN A 217 21.63 -6.79 11.40
CA ASN A 217 22.11 -5.52 10.88
C ASN A 217 23.65 -5.47 11.04
N SER A 218 24.27 -4.32 10.80
CA SER A 218 25.72 -4.17 10.93
C SER A 218 26.26 -4.40 12.35
N ALA A 219 25.45 -4.19 13.39
CA ALA A 219 25.80 -4.34 14.80
C ALA A 219 25.33 -5.69 15.41
N CYS A 220 24.48 -6.45 14.73
CA CYS A 220 24.16 -7.83 15.05
C CYS A 220 24.11 -8.68 13.78
N THR A 221 25.16 -9.46 13.54
CA THR A 221 25.28 -10.32 12.35
C THR A 221 24.84 -11.76 12.59
N ALA A 222 24.81 -12.19 13.86
CA ALA A 222 24.41 -13.51 14.30
C ALA A 222 24.15 -13.52 15.82
N PHE A 223 23.27 -14.41 16.28
CA PHE A 223 23.22 -14.83 17.67
C PHE A 223 24.39 -15.77 17.98
N THR A 224 24.95 -15.64 19.17
CA THR A 224 26.02 -16.50 19.72
C THR A 224 25.53 -17.17 20.98
N THR A 225 26.19 -18.26 21.40
CA THR A 225 25.86 -18.95 22.65
C THR A 225 27.02 -18.96 23.63
N ASN A 226 26.68 -19.03 24.92
CA ASN A 226 27.56 -19.44 26.00
C ASN A 226 26.93 -20.67 26.67
N SER A 227 27.63 -21.80 26.64
CA SER A 227 27.16 -23.05 27.27
C SER A 227 25.75 -23.48 26.81
N SER A 228 25.48 -23.37 25.50
CA SER A 228 24.18 -23.64 24.84
C SER A 228 23.06 -22.61 25.06
N TYR A 229 23.29 -21.56 25.83
CA TYR A 229 22.34 -20.45 26.03
C TYR A 229 22.69 -19.28 25.12
N VAL A 230 21.70 -18.60 24.55
CA VAL A 230 21.91 -17.45 23.67
C VAL A 230 22.39 -16.25 24.47
N VAL A 231 23.48 -15.63 24.04
CA VAL A 231 23.98 -14.41 24.69
C VAL A 231 23.13 -13.23 24.25
N TYR A 232 22.53 -12.52 25.20
CA TYR A 232 21.76 -11.32 24.89
C TYR A 232 22.61 -10.25 24.19
N ASN A 233 22.10 -9.78 23.07
CA ASN A 233 22.63 -8.67 22.28
C ASN A 233 21.47 -7.77 21.87
N SER A 234 21.40 -6.58 22.45
CA SER A 234 20.36 -5.59 22.16
C SER A 234 20.35 -5.13 20.71
N ASN A 235 21.49 -5.18 20.01
CA ASN A 235 21.55 -4.81 18.60
C ASN A 235 20.81 -5.78 17.68
N CYS A 236 20.46 -6.98 18.18
CA CYS A 236 19.63 -7.94 17.45
C CYS A 236 18.13 -7.66 17.60
N VAL A 237 17.74 -6.68 18.42
CA VAL A 237 16.34 -6.26 18.57
C VAL A 237 16.07 -5.13 17.59
N VAL A 238 15.16 -5.35 16.64
CA VAL A 238 14.77 -4.35 15.63
C VAL A 238 13.45 -3.65 15.96
N ASP A 239 12.64 -4.23 16.85
CA ASP A 239 11.43 -3.64 17.42
C ASP A 239 11.24 -4.20 18.84
N ASP A 240 11.00 -3.33 19.82
CA ASP A 240 10.85 -3.72 21.22
C ASP A 240 9.47 -4.33 21.55
N GLY A 241 8.53 -4.32 20.60
CA GLY A 241 7.21 -4.94 20.73
C GLY A 241 6.31 -4.32 21.82
N SER A 242 6.71 -3.20 22.42
CA SER A 242 5.98 -2.51 23.49
C SER A 242 4.64 -1.94 23.00
N ARG A 243 4.52 -1.71 21.69
CA ARG A 243 3.35 -1.11 21.04
C ARG A 243 2.20 -2.11 20.81
N GLY A 244 2.42 -3.39 21.11
CA GLY A 244 1.47 -4.46 20.79
C GLY A 244 1.40 -4.83 19.31
N PHE A 245 2.33 -4.33 18.48
CA PHE A 245 2.47 -4.80 17.11
C PHE A 245 3.90 -4.70 16.57
N TYR A 246 4.21 -5.53 15.59
CA TYR A 246 5.50 -5.64 14.90
C TYR A 246 5.39 -5.34 13.41
N THR A 247 6.51 -4.99 12.80
CA THR A 247 6.57 -4.66 11.38
C THR A 247 6.97 -5.88 10.56
N ALA A 248 6.08 -6.37 9.69
CA ALA A 248 6.40 -7.49 8.82
C ALA A 248 7.66 -7.23 7.98
N GLY A 249 8.56 -8.21 7.90
CA GLY A 249 9.83 -8.10 7.16
C GLY A 249 10.94 -7.27 7.83
N ALA A 250 10.69 -6.63 8.99
CA ALA A 250 11.75 -6.00 9.77
C ALA A 250 12.66 -7.04 10.45
N GLY A 251 12.08 -8.16 10.87
CA GLY A 251 12.74 -9.29 11.51
C GLY A 251 11.74 -10.39 11.87
N THR A 252 12.14 -11.28 12.76
CA THR A 252 11.40 -12.47 13.20
C THR A 252 10.83 -12.28 14.60
N VAL A 253 9.58 -12.68 14.80
CA VAL A 253 8.98 -12.82 16.14
C VAL A 253 8.97 -14.30 16.52
N VAL A 254 9.36 -14.62 17.76
CA VAL A 254 9.33 -15.96 18.32
C VAL A 254 8.23 -16.03 19.37
N VAL A 255 7.39 -17.05 19.29
CA VAL A 255 6.36 -17.36 20.28
C VAL A 255 6.59 -18.77 20.79
N ILE A 256 6.79 -18.89 22.10
CA ILE A 256 6.88 -20.16 22.81
C ILE A 256 5.56 -20.35 23.55
N GLY A 257 4.90 -21.49 23.35
CA GLY A 257 3.54 -21.74 23.84
C GLY A 257 3.34 -23.14 24.38
N GLY A 258 4.20 -23.59 25.31
CA GLY A 258 4.06 -24.89 25.98
C GLY A 258 2.99 -24.90 27.07
N THR A 259 1.83 -24.27 26.83
CA THR A 259 0.83 -23.96 27.87
C THR A 259 -0.42 -24.83 27.86
N PHE A 260 -0.49 -25.84 26.98
CA PHE A 260 -1.74 -26.52 26.70
C PHE A 260 -2.23 -27.41 27.85
N GLY A 261 -1.35 -28.01 28.67
CA GLY A 261 -1.81 -28.86 29.77
C GLY A 261 -0.78 -29.55 30.65
N SER A 262 0.52 -29.48 30.35
CA SER A 262 1.58 -29.87 31.31
C SER A 262 1.84 -28.73 32.31
N GLY A 263 2.39 -29.05 33.48
CA GLY A 263 2.68 -28.07 34.54
C GLY A 263 3.71 -27.02 34.11
N TYR A 264 3.58 -25.80 34.61
CA TYR A 264 4.42 -24.67 34.18
C TYR A 264 5.82 -24.66 34.77
N SER A 265 6.77 -24.12 34.02
CA SER A 265 8.08 -23.67 34.53
C SER A 265 7.97 -22.27 35.16
N ILE A 266 8.94 -21.89 35.99
CA ILE A 266 9.11 -20.48 36.42
C ILE A 266 9.76 -19.72 35.26
N VAL A 267 9.31 -18.48 34.99
CA VAL A 267 9.96 -17.59 34.01
C VAL A 267 10.83 -16.56 34.71
N ASN A 268 11.95 -16.19 34.07
CA ASN A 268 12.89 -15.16 34.50
C ASN A 268 13.39 -15.39 35.95
N ASP A 269 13.81 -16.62 36.25
CA ASP A 269 14.31 -17.01 37.57
C ASP A 269 15.85 -17.05 37.59
N PRO A 270 16.52 -16.00 38.11
CA PRO A 270 17.97 -15.98 38.17
C PRO A 270 18.54 -16.95 39.21
N THR A 271 17.72 -17.55 40.08
CA THR A 271 18.17 -18.44 41.15
C THR A 271 18.27 -19.89 40.68
N VAL A 272 17.36 -20.33 39.81
CA VAL A 272 17.32 -21.69 39.27
C VAL A 272 17.88 -21.75 37.84
N HIS A 273 17.56 -20.75 37.01
CA HIS A 273 17.94 -20.70 35.60
C HIS A 273 18.61 -19.35 35.23
N PRO A 274 19.80 -19.04 35.79
CA PRO A 274 20.44 -17.73 35.59
C PRO A 274 20.77 -17.41 34.13
N GLN A 275 21.05 -18.42 33.29
CA GLN A 275 21.29 -18.22 31.88
C GLN A 275 20.01 -17.85 31.12
N ASN A 276 18.88 -18.49 31.40
CA ASN A 276 17.57 -18.13 30.84
C ASN A 276 17.09 -16.75 31.32
N ALA A 277 17.32 -16.41 32.59
CA ALA A 277 17.08 -15.06 33.09
C ALA A 277 17.92 -14.01 32.34
N ALA A 278 19.12 -14.36 31.86
CA ALA A 278 19.93 -13.49 31.02
C ALA A 278 19.41 -13.37 29.57
N GLU A 279 18.60 -14.32 29.10
CA GLU A 279 17.90 -14.27 27.81
C GLU A 279 16.57 -13.50 27.88
N ALA A 280 15.98 -13.36 29.08
CA ALA A 280 14.72 -12.65 29.32
C ALA A 280 14.61 -11.26 28.64
N PRO A 281 15.68 -10.45 28.50
CA PRO A 281 15.62 -9.19 27.76
C PRO A 281 15.27 -9.30 26.26
N TYR A 282 15.31 -10.50 25.66
CA TYR A 282 14.74 -10.76 24.34
C TYR A 282 13.22 -10.83 24.32
N PHE A 283 12.55 -10.93 25.46
CA PHE A 283 11.12 -11.11 25.56
C PHE A 283 10.40 -9.83 26.00
N VAL A 284 9.16 -9.69 25.53
CA VAL A 284 8.25 -8.58 25.89
C VAL A 284 7.22 -9.06 26.91
N SER A 285 6.83 -10.32 26.82
CA SER A 285 5.72 -10.91 27.55
C SER A 285 6.12 -12.32 27.96
N LEU A 286 5.96 -12.63 29.24
CA LEU A 286 6.36 -13.89 29.86
C LEU A 286 5.27 -14.35 30.84
N MET A 287 4.89 -15.62 30.75
CA MET A 287 4.02 -16.26 31.72
C MET A 287 4.54 -17.64 32.11
N GLY A 288 4.75 -17.82 33.41
CA GLY A 288 5.08 -19.08 34.06
C GLY A 288 4.34 -19.21 35.40
N THR A 289 4.76 -20.16 36.24
CA THR A 289 4.15 -20.39 37.57
C THR A 289 4.17 -19.15 38.47
N ASN A 290 5.20 -18.32 38.37
CA ASN A 290 5.39 -17.09 39.13
C ASN A 290 4.60 -15.89 38.58
N THR A 291 3.84 -16.06 37.51
CA THR A 291 3.03 -14.99 36.92
C THR A 291 1.62 -14.97 37.52
N PRO A 292 1.20 -13.86 38.16
CA PRO A 292 -0.16 -13.73 38.68
C PRO A 292 -1.20 -13.91 37.57
N GLY A 293 -2.21 -14.73 37.84
CA GLY A 293 -3.27 -15.00 36.87
C GLY A 293 -2.88 -15.98 35.76
N ASN A 294 -1.77 -16.72 35.88
CA ASN A 294 -1.45 -17.79 34.94
C ASN A 294 -2.61 -18.79 34.79
N GLY A 295 -2.65 -19.48 33.66
CA GLY A 295 -3.61 -20.56 33.44
C GLY A 295 -3.44 -21.20 32.08
N HIS A 296 -3.75 -22.49 31.97
CA HIS A 296 -3.56 -23.28 30.75
C HIS A 296 -4.41 -22.77 29.58
N GLY A 297 -3.90 -22.99 28.38
CA GLY A 297 -4.60 -22.67 27.13
C GLY A 297 -3.65 -22.63 25.94
N PHE A 298 -4.03 -21.85 24.94
CA PHE A 298 -3.34 -21.77 23.65
C PHE A 298 -3.46 -20.36 23.07
N LEU A 299 -2.75 -20.12 21.97
CA LEU A 299 -2.75 -18.85 21.26
C LEU A 299 -3.64 -19.01 20.02
N VAL A 300 -4.50 -18.03 19.78
CA VAL A 300 -5.36 -17.93 18.59
C VAL A 300 -4.67 -17.01 17.59
N TYR A 301 -4.54 -17.48 16.35
CA TYR A 301 -3.90 -16.75 15.26
C TYR A 301 -4.93 -16.46 14.16
N SER A 302 -5.25 -15.18 13.96
CA SER A 302 -6.09 -14.71 12.85
C SER A 302 -5.20 -14.14 11.75
N VAL A 303 -5.10 -14.85 10.63
CA VAL A 303 -4.17 -14.52 9.54
C VAL A 303 -4.94 -13.95 8.34
N SER A 304 -4.52 -12.77 7.88
CA SER A 304 -5.04 -12.11 6.68
C SER A 304 -3.89 -11.66 5.78
N ALA A 305 -4.16 -11.16 4.58
CA ALA A 305 -3.11 -10.66 3.69
C ALA A 305 -2.30 -9.46 4.26
N SER A 306 -2.84 -8.71 5.23
CA SER A 306 -2.21 -7.49 5.75
C SER A 306 -1.70 -7.63 7.18
N ARG A 307 -2.15 -8.62 7.95
CA ARG A 307 -1.71 -8.83 9.33
C ARG A 307 -1.89 -10.27 9.81
N ILE A 308 -1.08 -10.64 10.80
CA ILE A 308 -1.32 -11.75 11.73
C ILE A 308 -1.74 -11.13 13.06
N ASP A 309 -2.93 -11.46 13.56
CA ASP A 309 -3.38 -11.09 14.90
C ASP A 309 -3.28 -12.29 15.83
N ILE A 310 -2.68 -12.09 17.00
CA ILE A 310 -2.42 -13.12 17.98
C ILE A 310 -3.08 -12.73 19.29
N GLN A 311 -3.78 -13.68 19.90
CA GLN A 311 -4.41 -13.48 21.21
C GLN A 311 -4.30 -14.76 22.04
N SER A 312 -3.93 -14.63 23.31
CA SER A 312 -3.97 -15.76 24.24
C SER A 312 -5.41 -16.14 24.58
N ASN A 313 -5.68 -17.44 24.67
CA ASN A 313 -6.93 -17.99 25.16
C ASN A 313 -6.67 -18.88 26.38
N PHE A 314 -6.28 -18.24 27.49
CA PHE A 314 -5.94 -18.91 28.73
C PHE A 314 -7.14 -19.02 29.68
N ALA A 315 -7.11 -20.02 30.56
CA ALA A 315 -8.10 -20.18 31.62
C ALA A 315 -7.90 -19.20 32.80
N GLY A 316 -6.72 -18.62 32.91
CA GLY A 316 -6.37 -17.62 33.93
C GLY A 316 -6.75 -16.19 33.53
N THR A 317 -6.39 -15.21 34.37
CA THR A 317 -6.62 -13.78 34.10
C THR A 317 -5.47 -13.12 33.35
N TYR A 318 -4.30 -13.76 33.28
CA TYR A 318 -3.19 -13.32 32.43
C TYR A 318 -3.59 -13.47 30.97
N GLN A 319 -3.44 -12.40 30.20
CA GLN A 319 -3.75 -12.38 28.78
C GLN A 319 -2.72 -11.52 28.03
N ASP A 320 -2.38 -11.90 26.80
CA ASP A 320 -1.57 -11.12 25.87
C ASP A 320 -2.24 -11.06 24.50
N SER A 321 -2.02 -9.96 23.78
CA SER A 321 -2.47 -9.79 22.41
C SER A 321 -1.55 -8.85 21.65
N PHE A 322 -1.22 -9.23 20.42
CA PHE A 322 -0.36 -8.45 19.56
C PHE A 322 -0.60 -8.76 18.08
N SER A 323 -0.01 -7.96 17.19
CA SER A 323 -0.10 -8.18 15.75
C SER A 323 1.28 -8.16 15.07
N ILE A 324 1.40 -8.82 13.92
CA ILE A 324 2.45 -8.55 12.94
C ILE A 324 1.77 -7.90 11.75
N VAL A 325 2.08 -6.64 11.47
CA VAL A 325 1.39 -5.83 10.45
C VAL A 325 2.28 -5.55 9.25
N SER A 326 1.69 -5.63 8.06
CA SER A 326 2.31 -5.16 6.83
C SER A 326 2.43 -3.64 6.88
N SER A 327 3.64 -3.10 7.03
CA SER A 327 3.89 -1.66 7.08
C SER A 327 3.86 -1.01 5.70
N THR A 328 2.72 -1.03 5.04
CA THR A 328 2.46 -0.06 3.97
C THR A 328 1.33 0.82 4.45
N ALA A 329 1.64 2.10 4.71
CA ALA A 329 0.61 3.09 4.96
C ALA A 329 -0.45 2.99 3.85
N PRO A 330 -1.75 3.18 4.13
CA PRO A 330 -2.77 3.09 3.09
C PRO A 330 -2.40 3.97 1.89
N LEU A 331 -2.40 3.40 0.69
CA LEU A 331 -2.16 4.14 -0.54
C LEU A 331 -3.29 5.15 -0.71
N SER A 332 -2.92 6.42 -0.87
CA SER A 332 -3.82 7.53 -1.16
C SER A 332 -3.37 8.21 -2.45
N ALA A 333 -4.33 8.65 -3.26
CA ALA A 333 -4.08 9.38 -4.48
C ALA A 333 -5.07 10.53 -4.68
N SER A 334 -4.59 11.60 -5.28
CA SER A 334 -5.39 12.74 -5.73
C SER A 334 -4.81 13.30 -7.02
N PHE A 335 -5.52 14.22 -7.66
CA PHE A 335 -4.98 14.96 -8.79
C PHE A 335 -5.47 16.39 -8.89
N THR A 336 -4.73 17.20 -9.64
CA THR A 336 -5.10 18.53 -10.10
C THR A 336 -5.12 18.56 -11.64
N TYR A 337 -5.78 19.57 -12.19
CA TYR A 337 -5.77 19.82 -13.63
C TYR A 337 -5.71 21.32 -13.93
N THR A 338 -5.13 21.67 -15.07
CA THR A 338 -5.05 23.05 -15.57
C THR A 338 -5.21 23.09 -17.09
N PRO A 339 -5.94 24.07 -17.66
CA PRO A 339 -6.62 25.18 -16.97
C PRO A 339 -7.90 24.74 -16.23
N ALA A 340 -8.37 25.56 -15.28
CA ALA A 340 -9.58 25.26 -14.48
C ALA A 340 -10.89 25.36 -15.30
N SER A 341 -10.88 26.11 -16.41
CA SER A 341 -12.01 26.27 -17.32
C SER A 341 -11.57 26.00 -18.76
N PRO A 342 -11.36 24.73 -19.14
CA PRO A 342 -10.93 24.39 -20.49
C PRO A 342 -12.04 24.62 -21.51
N SER A 343 -11.65 25.04 -22.71
CA SER A 343 -12.53 25.08 -23.87
C SER A 343 -12.29 23.87 -24.78
N VAL A 344 -13.26 23.58 -25.65
CA VAL A 344 -13.14 22.54 -26.68
C VAL A 344 -11.83 22.71 -27.46
N GLY A 345 -11.08 21.62 -27.61
CA GLY A 345 -9.79 21.58 -28.31
C GLY A 345 -8.59 22.10 -27.51
N SER A 346 -8.79 22.69 -26.34
CA SER A 346 -7.68 23.12 -25.48
C SER A 346 -7.02 21.95 -24.76
N GLN A 347 -5.70 21.99 -24.63
CA GLN A 347 -4.94 20.97 -23.91
C GLN A 347 -5.07 21.17 -22.40
N VAL A 348 -5.54 20.13 -21.71
CA VAL A 348 -5.67 20.06 -20.25
C VAL A 348 -4.55 19.19 -19.71
N THR A 349 -3.74 19.74 -18.81
CA THR A 349 -2.69 18.99 -18.11
C THR A 349 -3.24 18.46 -16.79
N PHE A 350 -3.05 17.16 -16.55
CA PHE A 350 -3.44 16.46 -15.33
C PHE A 350 -2.19 16.05 -14.57
N THR A 351 -2.16 16.32 -13.27
CA THR A 351 -1.03 15.98 -12.39
C THR A 351 -1.54 15.16 -11.20
N ALA A 352 -1.10 13.92 -11.10
CA ALA A 352 -1.37 13.03 -9.99
C ALA A 352 -0.42 13.29 -8.82
N THR A 353 -0.92 13.01 -7.62
CA THR A 353 -0.13 12.93 -6.39
C THR A 353 -0.51 11.65 -5.67
N ALA A 354 0.48 10.86 -5.27
CA ALA A 354 0.29 9.62 -4.52
C ALA A 354 1.18 9.58 -3.28
N SER A 355 0.69 8.97 -2.21
CA SER A 355 1.40 8.81 -0.93
C SER A 355 0.96 7.53 -0.23
N GLY A 356 1.77 7.04 0.71
CA GLY A 356 1.57 5.72 1.31
C GLY A 356 1.97 4.60 0.34
N GLY A 357 1.48 3.38 0.56
CA GLY A 357 1.86 2.20 -0.21
C GLY A 357 3.37 1.94 -0.25
N THR A 358 3.81 1.23 -1.28
CA THR A 358 5.21 0.97 -1.63
C THR A 358 5.54 1.59 -2.98
N GLN A 359 6.63 2.36 -3.07
CA GLN A 359 7.09 2.90 -4.36
C GLN A 359 7.88 1.84 -5.15
N PRO A 360 7.85 1.89 -6.51
CA PRO A 360 7.26 2.93 -7.36
C PRO A 360 5.74 2.81 -7.57
N TYR A 361 5.10 3.92 -7.96
CA TYR A 361 3.68 3.97 -8.31
C TYR A 361 3.45 3.85 -9.82
N SER A 362 2.32 3.27 -10.21
CA SER A 362 1.79 3.31 -11.58
C SER A 362 0.47 4.08 -11.62
N PHE A 363 0.29 4.92 -12.65
CA PHE A 363 -0.83 5.84 -12.79
C PHE A 363 -1.56 5.57 -14.11
N ASN A 364 -2.87 5.36 -14.03
CA ASN A 364 -3.75 5.17 -15.19
C ASN A 364 -4.92 6.15 -15.11
N TRP A 365 -5.28 6.74 -16.24
CA TRP A 365 -6.31 7.76 -16.34
C TRP A 365 -7.42 7.31 -17.29
N ALA A 366 -8.66 7.58 -16.91
CA ALA A 366 -9.82 7.57 -17.80
C ALA A 366 -10.43 8.97 -17.81
N PHE A 367 -10.48 9.62 -18.97
CA PHE A 367 -10.84 11.04 -19.06
C PHE A 367 -12.36 11.32 -19.15
N GLY A 368 -13.19 10.27 -19.17
CA GLY A 368 -14.65 10.36 -19.17
C GLY A 368 -15.31 10.48 -20.54
N ASP A 369 -14.54 10.61 -21.62
CA ASP A 369 -14.98 10.67 -23.02
C ASP A 369 -14.63 9.41 -23.83
N GLY A 370 -14.21 8.34 -23.14
CA GLY A 370 -13.74 7.09 -23.72
C GLY A 370 -12.23 7.01 -23.97
N SER A 371 -11.50 8.12 -23.83
CA SER A 371 -10.04 8.13 -23.93
C SER A 371 -9.34 7.80 -22.61
N THR A 372 -8.08 7.38 -22.69
CA THR A 372 -7.26 6.96 -21.54
C THR A 372 -5.84 7.53 -21.61
N GLY A 373 -5.15 7.56 -20.47
CA GLY A 373 -3.76 8.05 -20.36
C GLY A 373 -2.99 7.31 -19.28
N THR A 374 -1.67 7.50 -19.26
CA THR A 374 -0.77 6.93 -18.24
C THR A 374 0.27 7.95 -17.77
N GLY A 375 0.91 7.67 -16.64
CA GLY A 375 1.97 8.51 -16.06
C GLY A 375 1.47 9.49 -14.99
N ALA A 376 2.38 9.97 -14.15
CA ALA A 376 2.06 10.89 -13.06
C ALA A 376 1.56 12.26 -13.59
N THR A 377 2.04 12.67 -14.75
CA THR A 377 1.56 13.85 -15.48
C THR A 377 1.16 13.43 -16.89
N THR A 378 -0.03 13.81 -17.32
CA THR A 378 -0.56 13.49 -18.65
C THR A 378 -1.37 14.66 -19.21
N MET A 379 -1.57 14.71 -20.52
CA MET A 379 -2.30 15.78 -21.19
C MET A 379 -3.41 15.21 -22.06
N HIS A 380 -4.58 15.86 -22.07
CA HIS A 380 -5.73 15.47 -22.88
C HIS A 380 -6.50 16.69 -23.37
N ALA A 381 -7.14 16.59 -24.54
CA ALA A 381 -7.98 17.64 -25.11
C ALA A 381 -9.35 17.07 -25.50
N TYR A 382 -10.41 17.73 -25.06
CA TYR A 382 -11.78 17.30 -25.30
C TYR A 382 -12.31 17.87 -26.62
N SER A 383 -12.94 17.02 -27.44
CA SER A 383 -13.48 17.38 -28.75
C SER A 383 -14.89 17.98 -28.71
N THR A 384 -15.59 17.84 -27.58
CA THR A 384 -16.94 18.35 -27.38
C THR A 384 -17.06 19.09 -26.05
N ALA A 385 -17.99 20.05 -26.00
CA ALA A 385 -18.35 20.72 -24.76
C ALA A 385 -19.23 19.78 -23.92
N GLY A 386 -19.07 19.82 -22.60
CA GLY A 386 -19.78 18.92 -21.69
C GLY A 386 -19.09 18.77 -20.33
N SER A 387 -19.69 17.94 -19.48
CA SER A 387 -19.10 17.55 -18.19
C SER A 387 -18.52 16.14 -18.31
N PHE A 388 -17.25 15.97 -17.94
CA PHE A 388 -16.53 14.70 -18.02
C PHE A 388 -16.01 14.30 -16.63
N THR A 389 -16.29 13.05 -16.23
CA THR A 389 -15.75 12.50 -14.97
C THR A 389 -14.39 11.87 -15.24
N VAL A 390 -13.33 12.51 -14.76
CA VAL A 390 -11.96 12.00 -14.86
C VAL A 390 -11.67 11.11 -13.66
N VAL A 391 -11.19 9.90 -13.94
CA VAL A 391 -10.82 8.89 -12.94
C VAL A 391 -9.32 8.60 -13.04
N LEU A 392 -8.62 8.83 -11.94
CA LEU A 392 -7.24 8.41 -11.72
C LEU A 392 -7.24 7.09 -10.95
N THR A 393 -6.59 6.06 -11.47
CA THR A 393 -6.28 4.81 -10.77
C THR A 393 -4.79 4.73 -10.49
N VAL A 394 -4.41 4.62 -9.22
CA VAL A 394 -3.01 4.46 -8.79
C VAL A 394 -2.80 3.10 -8.16
N LYS A 395 -1.70 2.44 -8.54
CA LYS A 395 -1.24 1.20 -7.89
C LYS A 395 0.17 1.38 -7.37
N ASP A 396 0.45 0.82 -6.21
CA ASP A 396 1.79 0.77 -5.63
C ASP A 396 2.57 -0.48 -6.11
N SER A 397 3.84 -0.62 -5.72
CA SER A 397 4.64 -1.81 -6.04
C SER A 397 4.68 -2.83 -4.89
N GLY A 398 3.76 -2.72 -3.93
CA GLY A 398 3.73 -3.55 -2.73
C GLY A 398 3.35 -4.99 -3.04
N SER A 399 3.61 -5.88 -2.09
CA SER A 399 3.08 -7.25 -2.11
C SER A 399 2.44 -7.57 -0.75
N PRO A 400 1.09 -7.58 -0.64
CA PRO A 400 0.13 -7.35 -1.72
C PRO A 400 0.12 -5.91 -2.26
N GLN A 401 -0.19 -5.76 -3.55
CA GLN A 401 -0.30 -4.46 -4.23
C GLN A 401 -1.56 -3.71 -3.77
N GLN A 402 -1.39 -2.45 -3.35
CA GLN A 402 -2.50 -1.55 -3.06
C GLN A 402 -2.96 -0.86 -4.34
N THR A 403 -4.27 -0.66 -4.49
CA THR A 403 -4.89 0.10 -5.59
C THR A 403 -5.90 1.09 -5.02
N VAL A 404 -5.85 2.34 -5.48
CA VAL A 404 -6.80 3.39 -5.08
C VAL A 404 -7.26 4.18 -6.30
N THR A 405 -8.48 4.71 -6.23
CA THR A 405 -9.04 5.59 -7.27
C THR A 405 -9.36 6.98 -6.72
N SER A 406 -9.20 7.99 -7.55
CA SER A 406 -9.60 9.38 -7.28
C SER A 406 -10.35 9.93 -8.48
N GLN A 407 -11.40 10.72 -8.26
CA GLN A 407 -12.25 11.23 -9.34
C GLN A 407 -12.58 12.71 -9.17
N LYS A 408 -12.65 13.44 -10.29
CA LYS A 408 -13.14 14.83 -10.37
C LYS A 408 -13.93 15.04 -11.65
N SER A 409 -14.96 15.90 -11.58
CA SER A 409 -15.68 16.35 -12.77
C SER A 409 -14.99 17.58 -13.38
N ILE A 410 -14.91 17.62 -14.70
CA ILE A 410 -14.38 18.74 -15.50
C ILE A 410 -15.46 19.21 -16.45
N THR A 411 -15.70 20.52 -16.49
CA THR A 411 -16.61 21.15 -17.44
C THR A 411 -15.82 21.80 -18.57
N VAL A 412 -16.02 21.30 -19.78
CA VAL A 412 -15.44 21.84 -21.01
C VAL A 412 -16.49 22.71 -21.70
N THR A 413 -16.11 23.94 -22.03
CA THR A 413 -17.02 24.92 -22.65
C THR A 413 -16.70 25.12 -24.13
N SER A 414 -17.69 25.50 -24.93
CA SER A 414 -17.44 25.96 -26.29
C SER A 414 -16.68 27.29 -26.25
N PRO A 415 -15.70 27.53 -27.13
CA PRO A 415 -15.09 28.85 -27.26
C PRO A 415 -16.15 29.90 -27.65
N PRO A 416 -15.99 31.16 -27.22
CA PRO A 416 -16.87 32.24 -27.66
C PRO A 416 -16.84 32.39 -29.19
N PRO A 417 -17.95 32.76 -29.84
CA PRO A 417 -17.97 33.04 -31.27
C PRO A 417 -16.94 34.14 -31.64
N PRO A 418 -16.43 34.17 -32.89
CA PRO A 418 -15.52 35.23 -33.34
C PRO A 418 -16.14 36.63 -33.19
N LEU A 419 -15.39 37.59 -32.65
CA LEU A 419 -15.81 38.99 -32.56
C LEU A 419 -15.83 39.63 -33.96
N SER A 420 -16.91 40.34 -34.27
CA SER A 420 -17.08 41.14 -35.48
C SER A 420 -17.34 42.61 -35.12
N ALA A 421 -16.83 43.51 -35.94
CA ALA A 421 -17.00 44.95 -35.79
C ALA A 421 -17.43 45.59 -37.11
N SER A 422 -18.36 46.54 -37.04
CA SER A 422 -18.76 47.40 -38.15
C SER A 422 -19.18 48.77 -37.64
N PHE A 423 -19.28 49.76 -38.53
CA PHE A 423 -19.85 51.05 -38.17
C PHE A 423 -20.60 51.70 -39.33
N ALA A 424 -21.40 52.71 -39.00
CA ALA A 424 -21.99 53.64 -39.94
C ALA A 424 -21.61 55.07 -39.56
N PHE A 425 -21.63 55.99 -40.52
CA PHE A 425 -21.43 57.41 -40.27
C PHE A 425 -22.44 58.27 -41.02
N SER A 426 -22.72 59.46 -40.50
CA SER A 426 -23.63 60.44 -41.10
C SER A 426 -23.19 61.87 -40.77
N PRO A 427 -23.25 62.81 -41.73
CA PRO A 427 -23.70 62.63 -43.13
C PRO A 427 -22.66 61.87 -43.98
N THR A 428 -23.09 61.30 -45.11
CA THR A 428 -22.21 60.55 -46.03
C THR A 428 -21.24 61.44 -46.83
N SER A 429 -21.58 62.72 -47.00
CA SER A 429 -20.76 63.73 -47.69
C SER A 429 -20.61 64.99 -46.82
N PRO A 430 -19.82 64.94 -45.74
CA PRO A 430 -19.65 66.08 -44.84
C PRO A 430 -18.85 67.22 -45.48
N GLN A 431 -19.12 68.45 -45.04
CA GLN A 431 -18.30 69.62 -45.37
C GLN A 431 -17.25 69.90 -44.30
N VAL A 432 -16.22 70.67 -44.65
CA VAL A 432 -15.22 71.16 -43.69
C VAL A 432 -15.91 71.81 -42.48
N GLY A 433 -15.52 71.39 -41.27
CA GLY A 433 -16.10 71.87 -40.01
C GLY A 433 -17.45 71.27 -39.64
N GLN A 434 -18.07 70.44 -40.48
CA GLN A 434 -19.31 69.75 -40.15
C GLN A 434 -19.04 68.55 -39.24
N ALA A 435 -19.81 68.43 -38.16
CA ALA A 435 -19.78 67.26 -37.28
C ALA A 435 -20.31 66.02 -38.02
N VAL A 436 -19.49 64.97 -38.07
CA VAL A 436 -19.83 63.63 -38.54
C VAL A 436 -20.11 62.76 -37.32
N SER A 437 -21.26 62.11 -37.27
CA SER A 437 -21.60 61.12 -36.24
C SER A 437 -21.18 59.74 -36.70
N PHE A 438 -20.53 58.97 -35.83
CA PHE A 438 -20.12 57.59 -36.05
C PHE A 438 -20.81 56.66 -35.03
N THR A 439 -21.36 55.55 -35.50
CA THR A 439 -22.07 54.56 -34.68
C THR A 439 -21.50 53.18 -34.94
N ALA A 440 -20.91 52.56 -33.91
CA ALA A 440 -20.36 51.21 -33.96
C ALA A 440 -21.41 50.13 -33.70
N SER A 441 -21.20 48.96 -34.31
CA SER A 441 -21.91 47.72 -34.07
C SER A 441 -20.89 46.60 -33.82
N ALA A 442 -21.15 45.76 -32.82
CA ALA A 442 -20.32 44.62 -32.48
C ALA A 442 -21.18 43.39 -32.20
N SER A 443 -20.71 42.21 -32.61
CA SER A 443 -21.36 40.92 -32.37
C SER A 443 -20.33 39.81 -32.21
N GLY A 444 -20.72 38.69 -31.60
CA GLY A 444 -19.78 37.62 -31.24
C GLY A 444 -18.93 37.98 -30.00
N GLY A 445 -17.84 37.27 -29.76
CA GLY A 445 -16.99 37.47 -28.59
C GLY A 445 -17.73 37.31 -27.25
N THR A 446 -17.16 37.90 -26.19
CA THR A 446 -17.70 37.94 -24.83
C THR A 446 -17.99 39.38 -24.40
N GLN A 447 -19.21 39.71 -23.98
CA GLN A 447 -19.52 41.06 -23.47
C GLN A 447 -18.85 41.33 -22.10
N PRO A 448 -18.56 42.59 -21.72
CA PRO A 448 -18.85 43.85 -22.44
C PRO A 448 -17.84 44.19 -23.54
N TYR A 449 -18.23 45.04 -24.50
CA TYR A 449 -17.33 45.54 -25.55
C TYR A 449 -16.73 46.91 -25.21
N THR A 450 -15.53 47.16 -25.71
CA THR A 450 -14.88 48.48 -25.68
C THR A 450 -14.57 48.95 -27.10
N TYR A 451 -14.79 50.24 -27.38
CA TYR A 451 -14.75 50.83 -28.71
C TYR A 451 -13.71 51.95 -28.77
N GLY A 452 -12.77 51.85 -29.71
CA GLY A 452 -11.78 52.88 -30.02
C GLY A 452 -11.85 53.30 -31.48
N TRP A 453 -11.64 54.57 -31.74
CA TRP A 453 -11.73 55.17 -33.07
C TRP A 453 -10.44 55.92 -33.41
N ALA A 454 -9.96 55.76 -34.63
CA ALA A 454 -8.98 56.64 -35.25
C ALA A 454 -9.63 57.28 -36.49
N PHE A 455 -9.70 58.61 -36.53
CA PHE A 455 -10.45 59.31 -37.58
C PHE A 455 -9.65 59.55 -38.87
N GLY A 456 -8.35 59.22 -38.87
CA GLY A 456 -7.49 59.31 -40.06
C GLY A 456 -6.76 60.65 -40.24
N ASP A 457 -7.10 61.66 -39.43
CA ASP A 457 -6.45 62.99 -39.41
C ASP A 457 -5.52 63.21 -38.20
N GLY A 458 -5.16 62.12 -37.51
CA GLY A 458 -4.35 62.13 -36.30
C GLY A 458 -5.14 62.25 -34.99
N THR A 459 -6.47 62.43 -35.07
CA THR A 459 -7.34 62.46 -33.88
C THR A 459 -7.99 61.09 -33.59
N THR A 460 -8.44 60.90 -32.34
CA THR A 460 -9.00 59.63 -31.84
C THR A 460 -10.28 59.85 -31.06
N GLY A 461 -11.11 58.81 -30.95
CA GLY A 461 -12.34 58.81 -30.15
C GLY A 461 -12.59 57.49 -29.43
N THR A 462 -13.58 57.47 -28.55
CA THR A 462 -14.00 56.27 -27.79
C THR A 462 -15.53 56.21 -27.67
N GLY A 463 -16.07 55.03 -27.39
CA GLY A 463 -17.51 54.82 -27.18
C GLY A 463 -18.22 54.21 -28.39
N SER A 464 -19.39 53.61 -28.17
CA SER A 464 -20.21 52.99 -29.23
C SER A 464 -20.78 54.03 -30.21
N THR A 465 -20.95 55.27 -29.76
CA THR A 465 -21.25 56.43 -30.60
C THR A 465 -20.25 57.55 -30.31
N THR A 466 -19.79 58.24 -31.35
CA THR A 466 -18.87 59.38 -31.23
C THR A 466 -19.10 60.38 -32.37
N SER A 467 -18.62 61.61 -32.22
CA SER A 467 -18.70 62.63 -33.27
C SER A 467 -17.35 63.31 -33.48
N HIS A 468 -17.04 63.62 -34.75
CA HIS A 468 -15.80 64.27 -35.15
C HIS A 468 -16.03 65.22 -36.32
N ALA A 469 -15.29 66.33 -36.38
CA ALA A 469 -15.34 67.31 -37.46
C ALA A 469 -13.95 67.53 -38.06
N TYR A 470 -13.85 67.48 -39.39
CA TYR A 470 -12.57 67.60 -40.09
C TYR A 470 -12.27 69.05 -40.46
N ALA A 471 -11.04 69.50 -40.18
CA ALA A 471 -10.61 70.88 -40.42
C ALA A 471 -10.25 71.18 -41.89
N THR A 472 -10.01 70.15 -42.71
CA THR A 472 -9.59 70.27 -44.10
C THR A 472 -10.41 69.34 -45.00
N ALA A 473 -10.66 69.78 -46.23
CA ALA A 473 -11.25 68.92 -47.26
C ALA A 473 -10.26 67.82 -47.65
N GLY A 474 -10.76 66.63 -47.97
CA GLY A 474 -9.92 65.47 -48.26
C GLY A 474 -10.57 64.14 -47.90
N SER A 475 -9.82 63.05 -48.10
CA SER A 475 -10.25 61.69 -47.80
C SER A 475 -9.58 61.20 -46.52
N ASN A 476 -10.36 60.80 -45.53
CA ASN A 476 -9.87 60.31 -44.23
C ASN A 476 -10.31 58.86 -44.01
N THR A 477 -9.37 57.96 -43.74
CA THR A 477 -9.66 56.55 -43.41
C THR A 477 -9.97 56.42 -41.92
N VAL A 478 -11.23 56.17 -41.60
CA VAL A 478 -11.70 55.96 -40.24
C VAL A 478 -11.57 54.48 -39.88
N VAL A 479 -10.94 54.20 -38.75
CA VAL A 479 -10.73 52.85 -38.22
C VAL A 479 -11.47 52.72 -36.89
N LEU A 480 -12.43 51.81 -36.83
CA LEU A 480 -13.03 51.31 -35.60
C LEU A 480 -12.24 50.10 -35.11
N THR A 481 -11.86 50.10 -33.84
CA THR A 481 -11.31 48.94 -33.12
C THR A 481 -12.26 48.57 -31.99
N VAL A 482 -12.75 47.33 -31.98
CA VAL A 482 -13.58 46.77 -30.91
C VAL A 482 -12.81 45.67 -30.20
N LYS A 483 -12.81 45.71 -28.87
CA LYS A 483 -12.30 44.61 -28.03
C LYS A 483 -13.41 44.07 -27.15
N ASP A 484 -13.45 42.75 -26.97
CA ASP A 484 -14.40 42.09 -26.09
C ASP A 484 -13.89 41.99 -24.63
N GLY A 485 -14.74 41.50 -23.74
CA GLY A 485 -14.44 41.28 -22.32
C GLY A 485 -13.91 39.88 -22.01
N GLY A 486 -13.58 39.09 -23.04
CA GLY A 486 -13.14 37.71 -22.89
C GLY A 486 -11.69 37.59 -22.40
N SER A 487 -11.33 36.40 -21.92
CA SER A 487 -9.94 36.03 -21.65
C SER A 487 -9.66 34.65 -22.27
N PRO A 488 -8.92 34.57 -23.39
CA PRO A 488 -8.22 35.67 -24.08
C PRO A 488 -9.18 36.69 -24.73
N GLN A 489 -8.77 37.96 -24.75
CA GLN A 489 -9.53 39.07 -25.35
C GLN A 489 -9.46 38.99 -26.89
N GLN A 490 -10.62 39.05 -27.54
CA GLN A 490 -10.72 39.19 -28.98
C GLN A 490 -10.68 40.66 -29.39
N THR A 491 -10.07 40.95 -30.54
CA THR A 491 -10.05 42.29 -31.16
C THR A 491 -10.52 42.19 -32.61
N ALA A 492 -11.44 43.05 -33.00
CA ALA A 492 -11.95 43.16 -34.36
C ALA A 492 -11.84 44.62 -34.83
N THR A 493 -11.50 44.81 -36.10
CA THR A 493 -11.37 46.16 -36.70
C THR A 493 -12.26 46.30 -37.92
N SER A 494 -12.82 47.49 -38.11
CA SER A 494 -13.57 47.87 -39.31
C SER A 494 -13.04 49.20 -39.83
N GLN A 495 -13.01 49.40 -41.15
CA GLN A 495 -12.47 50.61 -41.76
C GLN A 495 -13.41 51.12 -42.86
N GLN A 496 -13.64 52.43 -42.91
CA GLN A 496 -14.35 53.11 -44.00
C GLN A 496 -13.73 54.47 -44.28
N THR A 497 -13.87 54.94 -45.51
CA THR A 497 -13.34 56.24 -45.95
C THR A 497 -14.42 57.31 -45.88
N VAL A 498 -14.12 58.42 -45.19
CA VAL A 498 -14.97 59.62 -45.16
C VAL A 498 -14.35 60.69 -46.06
N THR A 499 -15.10 61.13 -47.07
CA THR A 499 -14.67 62.21 -47.99
C THR A 499 -15.31 63.53 -47.59
N VAL A 500 -14.47 64.48 -47.17
CA VAL A 500 -14.87 65.81 -46.70
C VAL A 500 -14.72 66.80 -47.85
N THR A 501 -15.78 67.56 -48.13
CA THR A 501 -15.83 68.54 -49.23
C THR A 501 -15.67 69.97 -48.72
N SER A 502 -15.13 70.87 -49.54
CA SER A 502 -15.14 72.31 -49.25
C SER A 502 -16.58 72.86 -49.38
N PRO A 503 -16.98 73.84 -48.56
CA PRO A 503 -18.26 74.52 -48.77
C PRO A 503 -18.31 75.19 -50.17
N PRO A 504 -19.50 75.28 -50.80
CA PRO A 504 -19.65 75.96 -52.09
C PRO A 504 -19.21 77.43 -51.97
N PRO A 505 -18.54 78.00 -52.98
CA PRO A 505 -18.26 79.43 -52.99
C PRO A 505 -19.57 80.25 -52.93
N PRO A 506 -19.59 81.40 -52.23
CA PRO A 506 -20.78 82.25 -52.19
C PRO A 506 -21.19 82.69 -53.60
N PRO A 507 -22.51 82.81 -53.88
CA PRO A 507 -22.98 83.20 -55.21
C PRO A 507 -22.46 84.59 -55.58
N LEU A 508 -21.91 84.72 -56.80
CA LEU A 508 -21.55 86.00 -57.41
C LEU A 508 -22.82 86.85 -57.58
N SER A 509 -22.91 87.95 -56.84
CA SER A 509 -23.92 88.99 -57.07
C SER A 509 -23.24 90.17 -57.77
N ALA A 510 -23.66 90.45 -59.00
CA ALA A 510 -23.29 91.67 -59.71
C ALA A 510 -24.48 92.64 -59.65
N SER A 511 -24.26 93.80 -59.05
CA SER A 511 -25.17 94.96 -59.17
C SER A 511 -24.48 96.02 -60.02
N PHE A 512 -25.25 96.64 -60.93
CA PHE A 512 -24.81 97.85 -61.62
C PHE A 512 -25.76 98.98 -61.23
N THR A 513 -25.21 100.18 -61.09
CA THR A 513 -25.97 101.40 -60.84
C THR A 513 -25.75 102.33 -62.02
N PHE A 514 -26.81 103.03 -62.43
CA PHE A 514 -26.78 104.05 -63.48
C PHE A 514 -27.35 105.35 -62.90
N SER A 515 -26.82 106.50 -63.35
CA SER A 515 -27.21 107.80 -62.82
C SER A 515 -27.49 108.80 -63.95
N PRO A 516 -28.61 109.54 -63.92
CA PRO A 516 -29.63 109.55 -62.87
C PRO A 516 -30.50 108.30 -62.92
N SER A 517 -31.03 107.88 -61.77
CA SER A 517 -31.94 106.73 -61.62
C SER A 517 -33.28 106.86 -62.38
N SER A 518 -33.51 107.99 -63.05
CA SER A 518 -34.69 108.30 -63.86
C SER A 518 -34.28 109.20 -65.05
N PRO A 519 -33.62 108.64 -66.08
CA PRO A 519 -33.12 109.40 -67.23
C PRO A 519 -34.28 109.89 -68.11
N GLN A 520 -34.19 111.12 -68.61
CA GLN A 520 -35.15 111.71 -69.54
C GLN A 520 -34.78 111.38 -70.99
N THR A 521 -35.76 111.40 -71.91
CA THR A 521 -35.54 111.13 -73.33
C THR A 521 -34.43 112.03 -73.90
N ASN A 522 -33.40 111.41 -74.50
CA ASN A 522 -32.17 112.03 -75.04
C ASN A 522 -31.12 112.49 -74.01
N GLN A 523 -31.15 112.00 -72.77
CA GLN A 523 -30.06 112.16 -71.81
C GLN A 523 -29.07 110.97 -71.90
N GLN A 524 -27.77 111.24 -71.94
CA GLN A 524 -26.73 110.21 -71.86
C GLN A 524 -26.62 109.68 -70.42
N ILE A 525 -26.69 108.36 -70.23
CA ILE A 525 -26.67 107.64 -68.94
C ILE A 525 -25.34 106.93 -68.76
#